data_AF-A0AAD5WIZ2-F1
#
_entry.id   AF-A0AAD5WIZ2-F1
#
_cell.length_a   1.000
_cell.length_b   1.000
_cell.length_c   1.000
_cell.angle_alpha   90.00
_cell.angle_beta   90.00
_cell.angle_gamma   90.00
#
_symmetry.space_group_name_H-M   'P 1'
#
loop_
_entity.id
_entity.type
_entity.pdbx_description
1 polymer ?
#
loop_
_entity_poly.entity_id
_entity_poly.type
_entity_poly.pdbx_seq_one_letter_code
_entity_poly.pdbx_strand_id
1 'polypeptide(L)'
;VKNINSFRHLHTAINYEIDRQYGVISSGGTVVNETRMFDHQGRTVSMRDKEVKTDYRFTPEPNLPIVKIQPEWVKECKDSVSSSPNYVNYQRLGFEPRLAIFYAEDAELSRFVDLCADRIPVVGTEQFVAWLNELKLIMQRGKEVYPPQNPKFANEFMTIVQLYACGRITKLRGLETLRTFVSELGDAKKLFETKNLWRITDENITRSMVEEVFKRNGKTAEKALAGHAKSLTALKRLLVEHSEKTNRH
;
A
#
# COMPACT_ATOMS: atom_id res chain seq x y z
N VAL A 1 29.72 -17.38 -15.26
CA VAL A 1 28.80 -18.40 -15.84
C VAL A 1 27.99 -17.76 -16.95
N LYS A 2 27.78 -18.45 -18.09
CA LYS A 2 26.95 -17.99 -19.23
C LYS A 2 25.63 -18.81 -19.30
N ASN A 3 24.71 -18.38 -20.17
CA ASN A 3 23.41 -19.03 -20.43
C ASN A 3 22.45 -19.06 -19.22
N ILE A 4 22.22 -17.90 -18.61
CA ILE A 4 21.32 -17.74 -17.47
C ILE A 4 20.07 -17.00 -17.96
N ASN A 5 18.94 -17.72 -18.01
CA ASN A 5 17.70 -17.22 -18.63
C ASN A 5 16.61 -16.85 -17.62
N SER A 6 16.88 -16.92 -16.31
CA SER A 6 15.93 -16.52 -15.27
C SER A 6 16.64 -16.15 -13.97
N PHE A 7 15.98 -15.38 -13.10
CA PHE A 7 16.49 -15.09 -11.75
C PHE A 7 16.67 -16.35 -10.90
N ARG A 8 15.78 -17.34 -11.05
CA ARG A 8 15.91 -18.64 -10.39
C ARG A 8 17.17 -19.38 -10.86
N HIS A 9 17.42 -19.38 -12.18
CA HIS A 9 18.62 -19.98 -12.75
C HIS A 9 19.88 -19.23 -12.31
N LEU A 10 19.82 -17.90 -12.20
CA LEU A 10 20.92 -17.09 -11.68
C LEU A 10 21.27 -17.49 -10.25
N HIS A 11 20.28 -17.53 -9.37
CA HIS A 11 20.46 -17.93 -7.99
C HIS A 11 21.04 -19.35 -7.88
N THR A 12 20.49 -20.30 -8.64
CA THR A 12 20.96 -21.70 -8.65
C THR A 12 22.40 -21.80 -9.15
N ALA A 13 22.74 -21.11 -10.25
CA ALA A 13 24.07 -21.11 -10.84
C ALA A 13 25.12 -20.51 -9.88
N ILE A 14 24.76 -19.44 -9.17
CA ILE A 14 25.63 -18.80 -8.19
C ILE A 14 25.91 -19.76 -7.03
N ASN A 15 24.88 -20.34 -6.42
CA ASN A 15 25.07 -21.24 -5.28
C ASN A 15 25.88 -22.50 -5.67
N TYR A 16 25.57 -23.09 -6.83
CA TYR A 16 26.34 -24.22 -7.35
C TYR A 16 27.83 -23.86 -7.52
N GLU A 17 28.13 -22.67 -8.06
CA GLU A 17 29.51 -22.24 -8.26
C GLU A 17 30.23 -21.90 -6.96
N ILE A 18 29.53 -21.36 -5.96
CA ILE A 18 30.05 -21.15 -4.60
C ILE A 18 30.47 -22.49 -4.01
N ASP A 19 29.58 -23.48 -4.00
CA ASP A 19 29.85 -24.81 -3.43
C ASP A 19 31.01 -25.51 -4.16
N ARG A 20 31.05 -25.40 -5.49
CA ARG A 20 32.13 -25.97 -6.30
C ARG A 20 33.48 -25.32 -6.00
N GLN A 21 33.54 -23.98 -6.01
CA GLN A 21 34.80 -23.26 -5.75
C GLN A 21 35.28 -23.49 -4.32
N TYR A 22 34.36 -23.51 -3.36
CA TYR A 22 34.66 -23.88 -1.99
C TYR A 22 35.27 -25.28 -1.91
N GLY A 23 34.62 -26.29 -2.51
CA GLY A 23 35.14 -27.66 -2.54
C GLY A 23 36.55 -27.79 -3.16
N VAL A 24 36.83 -27.05 -4.23
CA VAL A 24 38.16 -27.02 -4.86
C VAL A 24 39.21 -26.46 -3.90
N ILE A 25 38.92 -25.34 -3.23
CA ILE A 25 39.84 -24.69 -2.29
C ILE A 25 40.04 -25.55 -1.04
N SER A 26 38.97 -26.10 -0.46
CA SER A 26 39.02 -26.96 0.72
C SER A 26 39.82 -28.25 0.51
N SER A 27 39.91 -28.72 -0.74
CA SER A 27 40.70 -29.88 -1.12
C SER A 27 42.19 -29.57 -1.38
N GLY A 28 42.62 -28.32 -1.14
CA GLY A 28 43.97 -27.84 -1.45
C GLY A 28 44.21 -27.54 -2.93
N GLY A 29 43.15 -27.53 -3.75
CA GLY A 29 43.21 -27.19 -5.17
C GLY A 29 43.20 -25.69 -5.44
N THR A 30 43.35 -25.31 -6.71
CA THR A 30 43.30 -23.90 -7.16
C THR A 30 42.14 -23.71 -8.12
N VAL A 31 41.36 -22.64 -7.92
CA VAL A 31 40.28 -22.27 -8.85
C VAL A 31 40.88 -21.61 -10.09
N VAL A 32 40.77 -22.28 -11.24
CA VAL A 32 41.22 -21.75 -12.53
C VAL A 32 40.20 -20.79 -13.15
N ASN A 33 40.69 -19.84 -13.96
CA ASN A 33 39.82 -18.90 -14.66
C ASN A 33 39.27 -19.55 -15.94
N GLU A 34 37.99 -19.90 -15.91
CA GLU A 34 37.32 -20.62 -17.00
C GLU A 34 35.97 -19.99 -17.33
N THR A 35 35.49 -20.22 -18.55
CA THR A 35 34.12 -19.86 -18.91
C THR A 35 33.23 -21.08 -18.72
N ARG A 36 32.34 -21.04 -17.71
CA ARG A 36 31.35 -22.09 -17.46
C ARG A 36 29.97 -21.72 -18.00
N MET A 37 29.18 -22.72 -18.38
CA MET A 37 27.78 -22.61 -18.78
C MET A 37 26.87 -23.20 -17.71
N PHE A 38 25.68 -22.61 -17.53
CA PHE A 38 24.62 -23.22 -16.73
C PHE A 38 23.86 -24.25 -17.58
N ASP A 39 23.83 -25.50 -17.12
CA ASP A 39 23.12 -26.61 -17.78
C ASP A 39 21.67 -26.74 -17.29
N HIS A 40 20.88 -27.54 -17.99
CA HIS A 40 19.47 -27.79 -17.64
C HIS A 40 19.30 -28.63 -16.36
N GLN A 41 20.39 -29.22 -15.84
CA GLN A 41 20.41 -30.02 -14.61
C GLN A 41 20.72 -29.15 -13.38
N GLY A 42 20.86 -27.84 -13.56
CA GLY A 42 21.13 -26.89 -12.48
C GLY A 42 22.61 -26.79 -12.10
N ARG A 43 23.52 -27.27 -12.95
CA ARG A 43 24.96 -27.32 -12.69
C ARG A 43 25.71 -26.32 -13.58
N THR A 44 26.89 -25.90 -13.13
CA THR A 44 27.85 -25.21 -13.99
C THR A 44 28.78 -26.23 -14.63
N VAL A 45 28.91 -26.20 -15.95
CA VAL A 45 29.80 -27.09 -16.73
C VAL A 45 30.86 -26.22 -17.41
N SER A 46 32.12 -26.67 -17.41
CA SER A 46 33.20 -25.94 -18.09
C SER A 46 32.99 -25.99 -19.60
N MET A 47 33.18 -24.85 -20.29
CA MET A 47 33.14 -24.80 -21.75
C MET A 47 34.52 -24.63 -22.37
N ARG A 48 35.35 -23.73 -21.81
CA ARG A 48 36.67 -23.40 -22.34
C ARG A 48 37.54 -22.75 -21.26
N ASP A 49 38.80 -23.16 -21.20
CA ASP A 49 39.83 -22.53 -20.38
C ASP A 49 40.22 -21.16 -20.94
N LYS A 50 40.27 -20.14 -20.08
CA LYS A 50 40.68 -18.78 -20.48
C LYS A 50 42.19 -18.59 -20.37
N GLU A 51 42.99 -19.59 -20.72
CA GLU A 51 44.47 -19.47 -20.64
C GLU A 51 45.03 -18.34 -21.50
N VAL A 52 44.28 -17.88 -22.51
CA VAL A 52 44.66 -16.74 -23.35
C VAL A 52 43.61 -15.64 -23.21
N LYS A 53 43.97 -14.52 -22.55
CA LYS A 53 43.20 -13.27 -22.68
C LYS A 53 43.17 -12.92 -24.18
N THR A 54 42.00 -12.99 -24.79
CA THR A 54 41.84 -12.63 -26.19
C THR A 54 42.13 -11.14 -26.35
N ASP A 55 43.15 -10.79 -27.13
CA ASP A 55 43.41 -9.41 -27.52
C ASP A 55 42.39 -9.02 -28.60
N TYR A 56 41.40 -8.23 -28.20
CA TYR A 56 40.35 -7.74 -29.10
C TYR A 56 40.83 -6.63 -30.04
N ARG A 57 42.06 -6.13 -29.87
CA ARG A 57 42.67 -5.08 -30.72
C ARG A 57 41.70 -3.95 -31.02
N PHE A 58 41.11 -3.37 -29.97
CA PHE A 58 40.15 -2.27 -30.10
C PHE A 58 40.79 -1.11 -30.87
N THR A 59 40.20 -0.76 -32.01
CA THR A 59 40.53 0.43 -32.80
C THR A 59 39.29 1.29 -32.95
N PRO A 60 39.41 2.62 -33.03
CA PRO A 60 38.28 3.49 -33.38
C PRO A 60 37.68 3.02 -34.71
N GLU A 61 36.35 2.90 -34.76
CA GLU A 61 35.63 2.52 -35.98
C GLU A 61 35.73 3.67 -37.00
N PRO A 62 36.47 3.53 -38.11
CA PRO A 62 36.72 4.64 -39.04
C PRO A 62 35.47 5.05 -39.82
N ASN A 63 34.49 4.15 -39.97
CA ASN A 63 33.27 4.42 -40.72
C ASN A 63 32.21 5.16 -39.89
N LEU A 64 32.39 5.24 -38.57
CA LEU A 64 31.46 5.95 -37.68
C LEU A 64 32.05 7.30 -37.27
N PRO A 65 31.41 8.42 -37.63
CA PRO A 65 31.84 9.72 -37.13
C PRO A 65 31.67 9.80 -35.62
N ILE A 66 32.50 10.61 -34.96
CA ILE A 66 32.41 10.83 -33.51
C ILE A 66 31.04 11.44 -33.19
N VAL A 67 30.27 10.75 -32.34
CA VAL A 67 29.01 11.27 -31.81
C VAL A 67 29.31 12.38 -30.81
N LYS A 68 29.02 13.63 -31.16
CA LYS A 68 29.08 14.77 -30.24
C LYS A 68 27.74 14.93 -29.53
N ILE A 69 27.73 14.65 -28.23
CA ILE A 69 26.53 14.78 -27.39
C ILE A 69 26.30 16.27 -27.10
N GLN A 70 25.23 16.85 -27.66
CA GLN A 70 24.88 18.24 -27.45
C GLN A 70 24.22 18.45 -26.08
N PRO A 71 24.48 19.58 -25.38
CA PRO A 71 23.83 19.89 -24.10
C PRO A 71 22.30 19.86 -24.17
N GLU A 72 21.73 20.26 -25.30
CA GLU A 72 20.28 20.28 -25.55
C GLU A 72 19.70 18.87 -25.56
N TRP A 73 20.38 17.88 -26.16
CA TRP A 73 19.94 16.47 -26.15
C TRP A 73 19.95 15.88 -24.73
N VAL A 74 20.92 16.28 -23.90
CA VAL A 74 20.98 15.87 -22.49
C VAL A 74 19.80 16.47 -21.73
N LYS A 75 19.47 17.73 -21.98
CA LYS A 75 18.33 18.40 -21.35
C LYS A 75 17.02 17.76 -21.80
N GLU A 76 16.83 17.52 -23.09
CA GLU A 76 15.65 16.85 -23.65
C GLU A 76 15.48 15.43 -23.10
N CYS A 77 16.56 14.65 -22.99
CA CYS A 77 16.52 13.33 -22.35
C CYS A 77 16.18 13.40 -20.86
N LYS A 78 16.67 14.41 -20.13
CA LYS A 78 16.30 14.61 -18.72
C LYS A 78 14.83 14.98 -18.57
N ASP A 79 14.34 15.84 -19.45
CA ASP A 79 12.95 16.30 -19.44
C ASP A 79 12.00 15.18 -19.93
N SER A 80 12.45 14.30 -20.83
CA SER A 80 11.69 13.13 -21.30
C SER A 80 11.63 11.99 -20.29
N VAL A 81 12.65 11.87 -19.41
CA VAL A 81 12.59 11.06 -18.18
C VAL A 81 11.81 11.84 -17.11
N SER A 82 10.58 12.25 -17.45
CA SER A 82 9.73 13.09 -16.60
C SER A 82 9.06 12.34 -15.44
N SER A 83 9.23 11.02 -15.34
CA SER A 83 8.73 10.27 -14.18
C SER A 83 9.89 9.61 -13.44
N SER A 84 10.21 10.15 -12.26
CA SER A 84 10.72 9.26 -11.21
C SER A 84 9.71 8.10 -11.09
N PRO A 85 10.15 6.85 -11.00
CA PRO A 85 9.23 5.74 -10.82
C PRO A 85 8.24 6.06 -9.69
N ASN A 86 6.95 5.75 -9.87
CA ASN A 86 5.90 6.15 -8.91
C ASN A 86 6.22 5.73 -7.47
N TYR A 87 6.98 4.64 -7.28
CA TYR A 87 7.43 4.21 -5.96
C TYR A 87 8.29 5.26 -5.24
N VAL A 88 9.10 6.06 -5.96
CA VAL A 88 9.90 7.15 -5.37
C VAL A 88 8.99 8.24 -4.82
N ASN A 89 7.92 8.57 -5.55
CA ASN A 89 6.93 9.53 -5.10
C ASN A 89 6.16 8.99 -3.89
N TYR A 90 5.78 7.71 -3.90
CA TYR A 90 5.11 7.09 -2.76
C TYR A 90 6.01 6.99 -1.53
N GLN A 91 7.31 6.71 -1.69
CA GLN A 91 8.26 6.78 -0.58
C GLN A 91 8.33 8.19 0.03
N ARG A 92 8.30 9.24 -0.79
CA ARG A 92 8.24 10.64 -0.30
C ARG A 92 6.94 10.96 0.43
N LEU A 93 5.84 10.31 0.04
CA LEU A 93 4.58 10.36 0.78
C LEU A 93 4.64 9.57 2.09
N GLY A 94 5.71 8.82 2.38
CA GLY A 94 5.89 8.08 3.63
C GLY A 94 5.47 6.60 3.56
N PHE A 95 5.32 6.04 2.35
CA PHE A 95 5.11 4.60 2.20
C PHE A 95 6.42 3.85 2.47
N GLU A 96 6.31 2.68 3.12
CA GLU A 96 7.43 1.74 3.26
C GLU A 96 7.90 1.28 1.86
N PRO A 97 9.22 1.07 1.63
CA PRO A 97 9.76 0.75 0.31
C PRO A 97 9.05 -0.38 -0.45
N ARG A 98 8.77 -1.53 0.17
CA ARG A 98 8.08 -2.63 -0.52
C ARG A 98 6.65 -2.25 -0.87
N LEU A 99 5.98 -1.56 0.05
CA LEU A 99 4.63 -1.10 -0.17
C LEU A 99 4.54 -0.06 -1.30
N ALA A 100 5.50 0.87 -1.36
CA ALA A 100 5.60 1.86 -2.43
C ALA A 100 5.78 1.19 -3.81
N ILE A 101 6.60 0.15 -3.90
CA ILE A 101 6.77 -0.64 -5.12
C ILE A 101 5.46 -1.35 -5.48
N PHE A 102 4.81 -2.01 -4.51
CA PHE A 102 3.53 -2.68 -4.73
C PHE A 102 2.46 -1.74 -5.30
N TYR A 103 2.35 -0.53 -4.78
CA TYR A 103 1.41 0.49 -5.29
C TYR A 103 1.78 1.01 -6.67
N ALA A 104 3.07 1.09 -6.99
CA ALA A 104 3.57 1.63 -8.25
C ALA A 104 3.52 0.62 -9.41
N GLU A 105 3.60 -0.68 -9.12
CA GLU A 105 3.55 -1.75 -10.14
C GLU A 105 2.13 -2.00 -10.67
N ASP A 106 1.10 -1.69 -9.87
CA ASP A 106 -0.30 -1.77 -10.29
C ASP A 106 -0.78 -0.40 -10.81
N ALA A 107 -1.02 -0.30 -12.12
CA ALA A 107 -1.39 0.96 -12.76
C ALA A 107 -2.71 1.56 -12.25
N GLU A 108 -3.70 0.73 -11.92
CA GLU A 108 -5.00 1.20 -11.42
C GLU A 108 -4.88 1.71 -9.99
N LEU A 109 -4.12 0.97 -9.18
CA LEU A 109 -3.86 1.32 -7.80
C LEU A 109 -2.98 2.57 -7.68
N SER A 110 -1.94 2.65 -8.50
CA SER A 110 -1.08 3.81 -8.64
C SER A 110 -1.90 5.07 -8.96
N ARG A 111 -2.78 4.99 -9.97
CA ARG A 111 -3.69 6.10 -10.30
C ARG A 111 -4.58 6.52 -9.13
N PHE A 112 -5.12 5.58 -8.37
CA PHE A 112 -5.96 5.91 -7.23
C PHE A 112 -5.19 6.59 -6.10
N VAL A 113 -3.96 6.14 -5.83
CA VAL A 113 -3.05 6.78 -4.87
C VAL A 113 -2.71 8.20 -5.32
N ASP A 114 -2.43 8.40 -6.61
CA ASP A 114 -2.13 9.72 -7.18
C ASP A 114 -3.31 10.70 -7.01
N LEU A 115 -4.54 10.24 -7.23
CA LEU A 115 -5.75 11.04 -6.99
C LEU A 115 -5.93 11.43 -5.52
N CYS A 116 -5.30 10.71 -4.60
CA CYS A 116 -5.35 10.96 -3.16
C CYS A 116 -4.11 11.71 -2.62
N ALA A 117 -3.05 11.81 -3.41
CA ALA A 117 -1.69 12.15 -2.97
C ALA A 117 -1.61 13.46 -2.17
N ASP A 118 -2.28 14.51 -2.62
CA ASP A 118 -2.29 15.84 -1.99
C ASP A 118 -2.78 15.82 -0.53
N ARG A 119 -3.55 14.79 -0.16
CA ARG A 119 -4.22 14.69 1.13
C ARG A 119 -3.66 13.60 2.02
N ILE A 120 -2.79 12.74 1.49
CA ILE A 120 -2.08 11.70 2.26
C ILE A 120 -1.23 12.32 3.39
N PRO A 121 -0.44 13.39 3.17
CA PRO A 121 0.34 14.02 4.25
C PRO A 121 -0.51 14.54 5.41
N VAL A 122 -1.77 14.92 5.15
CA VAL A 122 -2.69 15.44 6.18
C VAL A 122 -3.23 14.33 7.07
N VAL A 123 -3.53 13.16 6.50
CA VAL A 123 -4.12 12.03 7.25
C VAL A 123 -3.08 11.06 7.81
N GLY A 124 -1.87 11.07 7.25
CA GLY A 124 -0.83 10.10 7.52
C GLY A 124 -0.97 8.83 6.66
N THR A 125 0.17 8.35 6.15
CA THR A 125 0.23 7.24 5.20
C THR A 125 -0.25 5.92 5.78
N GLU A 126 0.08 5.64 7.05
CA GLU A 126 -0.42 4.45 7.74
C GLU A 126 -1.95 4.43 7.79
N GLN A 127 -2.55 5.59 8.11
CA GLN A 127 -4.00 5.73 8.17
C GLN A 127 -4.63 5.57 6.79
N PHE A 128 -4.06 6.21 5.76
CA PHE A 128 -4.49 6.05 4.38
C PHE A 128 -4.47 4.58 3.94
N VAL A 129 -3.35 3.88 4.15
CA VAL A 129 -3.20 2.45 3.80
C VAL A 129 -4.21 1.59 4.56
N ALA A 130 -4.44 1.85 5.85
CA ALA A 130 -5.43 1.13 6.64
C ALA A 130 -6.85 1.29 6.07
N TRP A 131 -7.25 2.51 5.70
CA TRP A 131 -8.56 2.75 5.07
C TRP A 131 -8.65 2.19 3.66
N LEU A 132 -7.56 2.18 2.90
CA LEU A 132 -7.51 1.60 1.56
C LEU A 132 -7.70 0.07 1.60
N ASN A 133 -7.16 -0.59 2.63
CA ASN A 133 -7.40 -2.02 2.89
C ASN A 133 -8.87 -2.29 3.27
N GLU A 134 -9.48 -1.44 4.11
CA GLU A 134 -10.90 -1.56 4.44
C GLU A 134 -11.79 -1.36 3.20
N LEU A 135 -11.45 -0.39 2.34
CA LEU A 135 -12.14 -0.18 1.07
C LEU A 135 -12.03 -1.42 0.17
N LYS A 136 -10.84 -2.01 0.04
CA LYS A 136 -10.62 -3.25 -0.71
C LYS A 136 -11.55 -4.37 -0.22
N LEU A 137 -11.64 -4.57 1.10
CA LEU A 137 -12.51 -5.58 1.70
C LEU A 137 -14.00 -5.32 1.44
N ILE A 138 -14.43 -4.05 1.51
CA ILE A 138 -15.81 -3.66 1.23
C ILE A 138 -16.16 -3.96 -0.23
N MET A 139 -15.32 -3.56 -1.18
CA MET A 139 -15.57 -3.75 -2.61
C MET A 139 -15.55 -5.23 -3.00
N GLN A 140 -14.61 -6.01 -2.46
CA GLN A 140 -14.58 -7.46 -2.67
C GLN A 140 -15.86 -8.16 -2.19
N ARG A 141 -16.40 -7.77 -1.03
CA ARG A 141 -17.68 -8.30 -0.52
C ARG A 141 -18.87 -7.86 -1.35
N GLY A 142 -18.83 -6.64 -1.88
CA GLY A 142 -19.83 -6.10 -2.80
C GLY A 142 -19.74 -6.66 -4.23
N LYS A 143 -18.66 -7.40 -4.56
CA LYS A 143 -18.30 -7.83 -5.92
C LYS A 143 -18.09 -6.66 -6.89
N GLU A 144 -17.57 -5.56 -6.35
CA GLU A 144 -17.27 -4.33 -7.10
C GLU A 144 -15.80 -4.28 -7.52
N VAL A 145 -15.51 -3.52 -8.58
CA VAL A 145 -14.15 -3.38 -9.13
C VAL A 145 -13.30 -2.50 -8.22
N TYR A 146 -12.18 -3.03 -7.74
CA TYR A 146 -11.22 -2.31 -6.91
C TYR A 146 -9.90 -2.09 -7.67
N PRO A 147 -9.28 -0.88 -7.59
CA PRO A 147 -9.77 0.32 -6.90
C PRO A 147 -10.87 1.06 -7.70
N PRO A 148 -11.65 1.95 -7.06
CA PRO A 148 -12.62 2.78 -7.77
C PRO A 148 -11.94 3.71 -8.78
N GLN A 149 -12.40 3.71 -10.02
CA GLN A 149 -11.77 4.52 -11.08
C GLN A 149 -12.29 5.95 -11.17
N ASN A 150 -13.35 6.28 -10.43
CA ASN A 150 -13.97 7.60 -10.45
C ASN A 150 -13.20 8.60 -9.56
N PRO A 151 -12.66 9.71 -10.11
CA PRO A 151 -11.96 10.72 -9.31
C PRO A 151 -12.79 11.33 -8.19
N LYS A 152 -14.11 11.46 -8.39
CA LYS A 152 -15.02 11.93 -7.34
C LYS A 152 -15.04 10.97 -6.15
N PHE A 153 -14.96 9.66 -6.40
CA PHE A 153 -14.88 8.67 -5.33
C PHE A 153 -13.62 8.86 -4.49
N ALA A 154 -12.45 9.05 -5.12
CA ALA A 154 -11.19 9.30 -4.40
C ALA A 154 -11.29 10.55 -3.50
N ASN A 155 -11.91 11.61 -4.00
CA ASN A 155 -12.15 12.83 -3.23
C ASN A 155 -13.04 12.58 -2.00
N GLU A 156 -14.15 11.88 -2.17
CA GLU A 156 -15.08 11.55 -1.07
C GLU A 156 -14.49 10.55 -0.08
N PHE A 157 -13.77 9.54 -0.58
CA PHE A 157 -13.02 8.57 0.23
C PHE A 157 -12.07 9.30 1.17
N MET A 158 -11.20 10.17 0.64
CA MET A 158 -10.27 10.92 1.46
C MET A 158 -11.00 11.87 2.43
N THR A 159 -12.23 12.31 2.12
CA THR A 159 -12.99 13.20 3.02
C THR A 159 -13.41 12.44 4.25
N ILE A 160 -13.86 11.20 4.07
CA ILE A 160 -14.17 10.29 5.18
C ILE A 160 -12.90 10.01 6.00
N VAL A 161 -11.77 9.73 5.36
CA VAL A 161 -10.48 9.48 6.06
C VAL A 161 -10.05 10.69 6.88
N GLN A 162 -10.16 11.91 6.33
CA GLN A 162 -9.83 13.15 7.04
C GLN A 162 -10.76 13.42 8.21
N LEU A 163 -12.07 13.22 8.05
CA LEU A 163 -13.05 13.38 9.13
C LEU A 163 -12.78 12.40 10.27
N TYR A 164 -12.31 11.19 9.96
CA TYR A 164 -11.88 10.23 10.96
C TYR A 164 -10.58 10.66 11.64
N ALA A 165 -9.58 11.09 10.86
CA ALA A 165 -8.28 11.52 11.38
C ALA A 165 -8.40 12.70 12.36
N CYS A 166 -9.32 13.65 12.11
CA CYS A 166 -9.61 14.75 13.04
C CYS A 166 -10.62 14.41 14.14
N GLY A 167 -11.05 13.16 14.25
CA GLY A 167 -11.92 12.68 15.34
C GLY A 167 -13.40 13.07 15.23
N ARG A 168 -13.81 13.71 14.13
CA ARG A 168 -15.22 14.15 13.91
C ARG A 168 -16.19 13.01 13.67
N ILE A 169 -15.71 11.87 13.19
CA ILE A 169 -16.51 10.65 12.99
C ILE A 169 -15.83 9.46 13.67
N THR A 170 -16.60 8.42 13.97
CA THR A 170 -16.06 7.14 14.42
C THR A 170 -15.70 6.25 13.23
N LYS A 171 -14.80 5.28 13.43
CA LYS A 171 -14.42 4.31 12.38
C LYS A 171 -15.65 3.57 11.83
N LEU A 172 -16.57 3.17 12.71
CA LEU A 172 -17.81 2.48 12.34
C LEU A 172 -18.62 3.29 11.33
N ARG A 173 -18.87 4.58 11.61
CA ARG A 173 -19.65 5.46 10.72
C ARG A 173 -18.95 5.70 9.40
N GLY A 174 -17.63 5.88 9.40
CA GLY A 174 -16.87 6.01 8.15
C GLY A 174 -16.98 4.75 7.28
N LEU A 175 -16.91 3.55 7.86
CA LEU A 175 -17.08 2.29 7.13
C LEU A 175 -18.51 2.08 6.60
N GLU A 176 -19.53 2.48 7.36
CA GLU A 176 -20.93 2.48 6.91
C GLU A 176 -21.14 3.42 5.71
N THR A 177 -20.56 4.63 5.76
CA THR A 177 -20.61 5.57 4.64
C THR A 177 -19.89 5.02 3.41
N LEU A 178 -18.71 4.43 3.56
CA LEU A 178 -18.00 3.80 2.43
C LEU A 178 -18.79 2.67 1.79
N ARG A 179 -19.45 1.82 2.59
CA ARG A 179 -20.34 0.77 2.06
C ARG A 179 -21.49 1.35 1.22
N THR A 180 -22.03 2.48 1.65
CA THR A 180 -23.08 3.18 0.90
C THR A 180 -22.52 3.75 -0.40
N PHE A 181 -21.35 4.39 -0.36
CA PHE A 181 -20.73 5.05 -1.53
C PHE A 181 -20.26 4.12 -2.62
N VAL A 182 -20.00 2.87 -2.26
CA VAL A 182 -19.70 1.80 -3.22
C VAL A 182 -20.91 1.53 -4.12
N SER A 183 -22.13 1.63 -3.60
CA SER A 183 -23.36 1.46 -4.40
C SER A 183 -23.91 2.79 -4.93
N GLU A 184 -23.90 3.84 -4.13
CA GLU A 184 -24.43 5.16 -4.47
C GLU A 184 -23.49 6.26 -3.97
N LEU A 185 -22.70 6.81 -4.89
CA LEU A 185 -21.73 7.86 -4.58
C LEU A 185 -22.45 9.19 -4.26
N GLY A 186 -22.33 9.63 -3.02
CA GLY A 186 -22.87 10.91 -2.53
C GLY A 186 -21.79 11.92 -2.14
N ASP A 187 -22.22 12.97 -1.45
CA ASP A 187 -21.35 13.93 -0.76
C ASP A 187 -21.23 13.50 0.71
N ALA A 188 -20.00 13.18 1.16
CA ALA A 188 -19.78 12.65 2.50
C ALA A 188 -20.26 13.62 3.57
N LYS A 189 -19.93 14.91 3.44
CA LYS A 189 -20.26 15.91 4.46
C LYS A 189 -21.76 16.10 4.58
N LYS A 190 -22.46 16.25 3.43
CA LYS A 190 -23.92 16.35 3.42
C LYS A 190 -24.59 15.12 4.00
N LEU A 191 -24.04 13.93 3.76
CA LEU A 191 -24.57 12.69 4.35
C LEU A 191 -24.41 12.68 5.88
N PHE A 192 -23.24 13.08 6.39
CA PHE A 192 -23.01 13.18 7.83
C PHE A 192 -23.89 14.23 8.50
N GLU A 193 -24.14 15.38 7.84
CA GLU A 193 -25.06 16.42 8.31
C GLU A 193 -26.52 15.94 8.30
N THR A 194 -27.00 15.44 7.16
CA THR A 194 -28.42 15.05 6.99
C THR A 194 -28.81 13.89 7.90
N LYS A 195 -27.91 12.92 8.10
CA LYS A 195 -28.16 11.77 8.97
C LYS A 195 -27.69 12.01 10.42
N ASN A 196 -27.20 13.20 10.72
CA ASN A 196 -26.56 13.62 11.98
C ASN A 196 -25.67 12.52 12.60
N LEU A 197 -24.70 12.06 11.80
CA LEU A 197 -23.78 10.97 12.11
C LEU A 197 -22.46 11.47 12.71
N TRP A 198 -22.43 12.72 13.18
CA TRP A 198 -21.26 13.32 13.84
C TRP A 198 -21.01 12.69 15.20
N ARG A 199 -19.74 12.55 15.56
CA ARG A 199 -19.36 12.09 16.90
C ARG A 199 -19.69 13.18 17.92
N ILE A 200 -20.46 12.81 18.94
CA ILE A 200 -20.67 13.67 20.12
C ILE A 200 -19.40 13.64 20.96
N THR A 201 -18.75 14.79 21.12
CA THR A 201 -17.53 14.95 21.92
C THR A 201 -17.77 15.63 23.26
N ASP A 202 -18.94 16.24 23.46
CA ASP A 202 -19.29 16.92 24.70
C ASP A 202 -19.62 15.91 25.82
N GLU A 203 -18.81 15.94 26.88
CA GLU A 203 -18.98 15.07 28.04
C GLU A 203 -20.27 15.33 28.81
N ASN A 204 -20.76 16.58 28.85
CA ASN A 204 -21.99 16.93 29.55
C ASN A 204 -23.21 16.33 28.86
N ILE A 205 -23.25 16.43 27.52
CA ILE A 205 -24.29 15.81 26.70
C ILE A 205 -24.25 14.30 26.87
N THR A 206 -23.06 13.70 26.78
CA THR A 206 -22.88 12.26 26.93
C THR A 206 -23.32 11.77 28.31
N ARG A 207 -22.98 12.51 29.38
CA ARG A 207 -23.39 12.21 30.76
C ARG A 207 -24.89 12.25 30.93
N SER A 208 -25.53 13.32 30.44
CA SER A 208 -27.00 13.47 30.49
C SER A 208 -27.71 12.31 29.77
N MET A 209 -27.22 11.92 28.58
CA MET A 209 -27.75 10.76 27.84
C MET A 209 -27.61 9.46 28.62
N VAL A 210 -26.45 9.22 29.24
CA VAL A 210 -26.21 8.02 30.06
C VAL A 210 -27.15 7.99 31.27
N GLU A 211 -27.31 9.11 31.97
CA GLU A 211 -28.23 9.22 33.11
C GLU A 211 -29.69 8.95 32.72
N GLU A 212 -30.13 9.45 31.56
CA GLU A 212 -31.48 9.21 31.05
C GLU A 212 -31.71 7.74 30.67
N VAL A 213 -30.72 7.10 30.03
CA VAL A 213 -30.76 5.67 29.70
C VAL A 213 -30.77 4.82 30.98
N PHE A 214 -30.00 5.20 31.99
CA PHE A 214 -29.95 4.49 33.28
C PHE A 214 -31.27 4.63 34.04
N LYS A 215 -31.86 5.84 34.10
CA LYS A 215 -33.18 6.08 34.70
C LYS A 215 -34.28 5.24 34.04
N ARG A 216 -34.28 5.14 32.71
CA ARG A 216 -35.27 4.33 31.96
C ARG A 216 -35.06 2.82 32.09
N ASN A 217 -33.85 2.36 32.39
CA ASN A 217 -33.47 0.95 32.37
C ASN A 217 -32.85 0.46 33.69
N GLY A 218 -33.37 0.92 34.85
CA GLY A 218 -32.78 0.67 36.18
C GLY A 218 -32.42 -0.79 36.48
N LYS A 219 -33.32 -1.75 36.19
CA LYS A 219 -33.06 -3.19 36.39
C LYS A 219 -31.89 -3.72 35.56
N THR A 220 -31.65 -3.18 34.37
CA THR A 220 -30.53 -3.56 33.50
C THR A 220 -29.24 -2.90 33.99
N ALA A 221 -29.31 -1.67 34.50
CA ALA A 221 -28.19 -0.95 35.11
C ALA A 221 -27.66 -1.65 36.36
N GLU A 222 -28.54 -2.10 37.27
CA GLU A 222 -28.15 -2.87 38.46
C GLU A 222 -27.43 -4.18 38.10
N LYS A 223 -27.94 -4.92 37.11
CA LYS A 223 -27.29 -6.14 36.62
C LYS A 223 -25.92 -5.86 35.99
N ALA A 224 -25.79 -4.74 35.27
CA ALA A 224 -24.51 -4.33 34.69
C ALA A 224 -23.49 -3.95 35.77
N LEU A 225 -23.92 -3.24 36.82
CA LEU A 225 -23.11 -2.91 38.00
C LEU A 225 -22.63 -4.18 38.75
N ALA A 226 -23.46 -5.21 38.79
CA ALA A 226 -23.10 -6.53 39.33
C ALA A 226 -22.16 -7.35 38.42
N GLY A 227 -21.64 -6.77 37.33
CA GLY A 227 -20.65 -7.40 36.44
C GLY A 227 -21.24 -8.22 35.29
N HIS A 228 -22.55 -8.18 35.04
CA HIS A 228 -23.16 -8.96 33.95
C HIS A 228 -22.88 -8.33 32.58
N ALA A 229 -21.91 -8.89 31.85
CA ALA A 229 -21.42 -8.36 30.56
C ALA A 229 -22.52 -8.14 29.51
N LYS A 230 -23.52 -9.03 29.40
CA LYS A 230 -24.63 -8.86 28.43
C LYS A 230 -25.48 -7.63 28.74
N SER A 231 -25.69 -7.31 30.02
CA SER A 231 -26.45 -6.12 30.43
C SER A 231 -25.70 -4.84 30.12
N LEU A 232 -24.37 -4.83 30.29
CA LEU A 232 -23.51 -3.72 29.87
C LEU A 232 -23.58 -3.49 28.35
N THR A 233 -23.49 -4.55 27.56
CA THR A 233 -23.61 -4.46 26.10
C THR A 233 -24.98 -3.96 25.67
N ALA A 234 -26.05 -4.42 26.32
CA ALA A 234 -27.41 -3.94 26.06
C ALA A 234 -27.57 -2.44 26.36
N LEU A 235 -27.02 -1.95 27.48
CA LEU A 235 -27.03 -0.51 27.81
C LEU A 235 -26.22 0.32 26.81
N LYS A 236 -25.07 -0.17 26.37
CA LYS A 236 -24.29 0.48 25.29
C LYS A 236 -25.11 0.61 24.01
N ARG A 237 -25.83 -0.43 23.61
CA ARG A 237 -26.70 -0.39 22.44
C ARG A 237 -27.85 0.62 22.60
N LEU A 238 -28.52 0.63 23.76
CA LEU A 238 -29.59 1.59 24.05
C LEU A 238 -29.08 3.04 24.07
N LEU A 239 -27.86 3.26 24.53
CA LEU A 239 -27.21 4.57 24.47
C LEU A 239 -26.95 5.02 23.03
N VAL A 240 -26.49 4.11 22.16
CA VAL A 240 -26.33 4.41 20.73
C VAL A 240 -27.68 4.74 20.09
N GLU A 241 -28.72 3.94 20.33
CA GLU A 241 -30.08 4.20 19.83
C GLU A 241 -30.67 5.53 20.35
N HIS A 242 -30.38 5.89 21.60
CA HIS A 242 -30.80 7.18 22.17
C HIS A 242 -30.04 8.34 21.53
N SER A 243 -28.72 8.22 21.35
CA SER A 243 -27.90 9.24 20.68
C SER A 243 -28.35 9.50 19.25
N GLU A 244 -28.77 8.47 18.51
CA GLU A 244 -29.32 8.60 17.16
C GLU A 244 -30.67 9.31 17.12
N LYS A 245 -31.49 9.19 18.18
CA LYS A 245 -32.78 9.88 18.30
C LYS A 245 -32.63 11.34 18.70
N THR A 246 -31.77 11.63 19.68
CA THR A 246 -31.48 13.00 20.11
C THR A 246 -30.86 13.82 18.98
N ASN A 247 -30.07 13.18 18.11
CA ASN A 247 -29.51 13.81 16.93
C ASN A 247 -30.53 14.07 15.80
N ARG A 248 -31.77 13.58 15.87
CA ARG A 248 -32.82 13.86 14.87
C ARG A 248 -33.74 15.03 15.24
N HIS A 249 -33.55 15.63 16.42
CA HIS A 249 -34.28 16.80 16.91
C HIS A 249 -33.33 17.98 17.08
#